data_AF-A0A9E5TSM9-F1
#
_entry.id   AF-A0A9E5TSM9-F1
#
_cell.length_a   1.000
_cell.length_b   1.000
_cell.length_c   1.000
_cell.angle_alpha   90.00
_cell.angle_beta   90.00
_cell.angle_gamma   90.00
#
_symmetry.space_group_name_H-M   'P 1'
#
loop_
_entity.id
_entity.type
_entity.pdbx_description
1 polymer ?
#
loop_
_entity_poly.entity_id
_entity_poly.type
_entity_poly.pdbx_seq_one_letter_code
_entity_poly.pdbx_strand_id
1 'polypeptide(L)'
;EVSLIRAVIEDPSVDARLLEPGYGYIRISQFQVGTGRRFTSAVRELAHANGGSLRGLVLDLRDNPGGVLQSSVEVADALMDEGLIVYTEGRLP
;
A
#
# COMPACT_ATOMS: atom_id res chain seq x y z
N GLU A 1 28.00 -17.60 23.85
CA GLU A 1 27.37 -16.27 23.63
C GLU A 1 27.01 -16.14 22.16
N VAL A 2 25.86 -15.55 21.86
CA VAL A 2 25.44 -15.26 20.47
C VAL A 2 25.59 -13.76 20.27
N SER A 3 26.41 -13.34 19.30
CA SER A 3 26.52 -11.92 18.94
C SER A 3 25.42 -11.56 17.94
N LEU A 4 24.62 -10.56 18.28
CA LEU A 4 23.58 -10.01 17.42
C LEU A 4 23.98 -8.61 16.98
N ILE A 5 24.02 -8.40 15.67
CA ILE A 5 24.28 -7.11 15.03
C ILE A 5 22.95 -6.52 14.58
N ARG A 6 22.74 -5.22 14.81
CA ARG A 6 21.52 -4.53 14.41
C ARG A 6 21.34 -4.61 12.89
N ALA A 7 20.30 -5.30 12.45
CA ALA A 7 19.82 -5.27 11.07
C ALA A 7 18.51 -4.47 11.00
N VAL A 8 18.30 -3.75 9.90
CA VAL A 8 16.99 -3.19 9.59
C VAL A 8 16.16 -4.33 9.01
N ILE A 9 15.12 -4.76 9.73
CA ILE A 9 14.14 -5.70 9.21
C ILE A 9 13.14 -4.89 8.39
N GLU A 10 13.24 -4.97 7.07
CA GLU A 10 12.18 -4.48 6.19
C GLU A 10 11.14 -5.58 6.06
N ASP A 11 10.09 -5.52 6.88
CA ASP A 11 8.87 -6.29 6.63
C ASP A 11 8.07 -5.54 5.57
N PRO A 12 7.96 -6.06 4.32
CA PRO A 12 7.25 -5.37 3.27
C PRO A 12 5.76 -5.34 3.62
N SER A 13 5.29 -4.20 4.12
CA SER A 13 3.86 -3.93 4.34
C SER A 13 2.97 -4.10 3.11
N VAL A 14 3.55 -4.28 1.91
CA VAL A 14 2.88 -4.35 0.62
C VAL A 14 3.36 -5.59 -0.14
N ASP A 15 2.45 -6.53 -0.37
CA ASP A 15 2.66 -7.67 -1.26
C ASP A 15 1.87 -7.46 -2.56
N ALA A 16 2.47 -7.78 -3.71
CA ALA A 16 1.84 -7.57 -5.01
C ALA A 16 2.04 -8.78 -5.93
N ARG A 17 1.00 -9.12 -6.69
CA ARG A 17 1.04 -10.15 -7.73
C ARG A 17 -0.04 -9.93 -8.78
N LEU A 18 0.15 -10.49 -9.97
CA LEU A 18 -0.95 -10.66 -10.91
C LEU A 18 -1.88 -11.75 -10.37
N LEU A 19 -3.18 -11.48 -10.40
CA LEU A 19 -4.21 -12.45 -10.03
C LEU A 19 -4.59 -13.30 -11.22
N GLU A 20 -4.82 -12.64 -12.35
CA GLU A 20 -5.19 -13.18 -13.66
C GLU A 20 -4.67 -12.21 -14.73
N PRO A 21 -4.62 -12.60 -16.02
CA PRO A 21 -4.22 -11.67 -17.08
C PRO A 21 -5.04 -10.38 -17.00
N GLY A 22 -4.40 -9.23 -16.85
CA GLY A 22 -5.06 -7.93 -16.70
C GLY A 22 -5.56 -7.55 -15.31
N TYR A 23 -5.46 -8.40 -14.30
CA TYR A 23 -5.92 -8.08 -12.94
C TYR A 23 -4.77 -8.13 -11.93
N GLY A 24 -4.54 -7.02 -11.25
CA GLY A 24 -3.57 -6.91 -10.16
C GLY A 24 -4.18 -7.29 -8.81
N TYR A 25 -3.34 -7.79 -7.91
CA TYR A 25 -3.67 -7.99 -6.52
C TYR A 25 -2.57 -7.36 -5.67
N ILE A 26 -2.96 -6.47 -4.75
CA ILE A 26 -2.07 -5.88 -3.75
C ILE A 26 -2.67 -6.11 -2.37
N ARG A 27 -1.88 -6.68 -1.46
CA ARG A 27 -2.23 -6.79 -0.04
C ARG A 27 -1.43 -5.76 0.75
N ILE A 28 -2.10 -4.99 1.60
CA ILE A 28 -1.45 -4.13 2.58
C ILE A 28 -1.77 -4.69 3.96
N SER A 29 -0.76 -5.25 4.65
CA SER A 29 -0.92 -5.84 5.98
C SER A 29 -0.99 -4.79 7.09
N GLN A 30 -0.35 -3.64 6.90
CA GLN A 30 -0.40 -2.49 7.81
C GLN A 30 0.06 -1.22 7.09
N PHE A 31 -0.50 -0.06 7.42
CA PHE A 31 0.01 1.22 6.91
C PHE A 31 1.24 1.67 7.69
N GLN A 32 2.41 1.48 7.11
CA GLN A 32 3.70 1.91 7.65
C GLN A 32 4.23 3.13 6.89
N VAL A 33 5.27 3.75 7.43
CA VAL A 33 5.97 4.83 6.73
C VAL A 33 6.48 4.32 5.37
N GLY A 34 6.07 5.02 4.32
CA GLY A 34 6.43 4.71 2.93
C GLY A 34 5.55 3.67 2.23
N THR A 35 4.48 3.18 2.87
CA THR A 35 3.50 2.28 2.22
C THR A 35 2.92 2.90 0.95
N GLY A 36 2.61 4.21 0.92
CA GLY A 36 2.10 4.89 -0.28
C GLY A 36 3.06 4.83 -1.48
N ARG A 37 4.36 5.07 -1.23
CA ARG A 37 5.40 4.91 -2.27
C ARG A 37 5.50 3.47 -2.76
N ARG A 38 5.53 2.50 -1.84
CA ARG A 38 5.61 1.07 -2.18
C ARG A 38 4.40 0.61 -2.97
N PHE A 39 3.20 1.04 -2.58
CA PHE A 39 1.95 0.78 -3.30
C PHE A 39 2.03 1.29 -4.75
N THR A 40 2.44 2.55 -4.93
CA THR A 40 2.55 3.15 -6.27
C THR A 40 3.57 2.41 -7.14
N SER A 41 4.73 2.05 -6.59
CA SER A 41 5.72 1.22 -7.30
C SER A 41 5.14 -0.14 -7.68
N ALA A 42 4.47 -0.82 -6.75
CA ALA A 42 3.86 -2.12 -7.00
C ALA A 42 2.80 -2.08 -8.11
N VAL A 43 1.95 -1.04 -8.15
CA VAL A 43 0.98 -0.86 -9.24
C VAL A 43 1.69 -0.72 -10.60
N ARG A 44 2.76 0.07 -10.66
CA ARG A 44 3.56 0.23 -11.90
C ARG A 44 4.23 -1.07 -12.33
N GLU A 45 4.77 -1.83 -11.38
CA GLU A 45 5.40 -3.13 -11.64
C GLU A 45 4.37 -4.14 -12.16
N LEU A 46 3.18 -4.19 -11.56
CA LEU A 46 2.08 -5.05 -12.04
C LEU A 46 1.62 -4.67 -13.44
N ALA A 47 1.48 -3.38 -13.72
CA ALA A 47 1.16 -2.86 -15.05
C ALA A 47 2.22 -3.30 -16.07
N HIS A 48 3.50 -3.08 -15.77
CA HIS A 48 4.60 -3.50 -16.63
C HIS A 48 4.62 -5.01 -16.87
N ALA A 49 4.45 -5.81 -15.81
CA ALA A 49 4.38 -7.27 -15.89
C ALA A 49 3.17 -7.76 -16.71
N ASN A 50 2.08 -6.99 -16.75
CA ASN A 50 0.92 -7.25 -17.60
C ASN A 50 1.11 -6.81 -19.06
N GLY A 51 2.26 -6.20 -19.40
CA GLY A 51 2.53 -5.65 -20.72
C GLY A 51 1.81 -4.34 -21.02
N GLY A 52 1.37 -3.60 -20.00
CA GLY A 52 0.66 -2.33 -20.20
C GLY A 52 -0.21 -1.95 -19.02
N SER A 53 -1.47 -1.60 -19.26
CA SER A 53 -2.41 -1.24 -18.19
C SER A 53 -3.02 -2.48 -17.53
N LEU A 54 -3.48 -2.33 -16.28
CA LEU A 54 -4.36 -3.28 -15.62
C LEU A 54 -5.82 -2.94 -15.97
N ARG A 55 -6.65 -3.97 -16.14
CA ARG A 55 -8.11 -3.85 -16.25
C ARG A 55 -8.79 -3.69 -14.89
N GLY A 56 -8.12 -4.08 -13.81
CA GLY A 56 -8.60 -3.90 -12.45
C GLY A 56 -7.54 -4.25 -11.41
N LEU A 57 -7.77 -3.79 -10.20
CA LEU A 57 -6.90 -4.02 -9.05
C LEU A 57 -7.76 -4.48 -7.86
N VAL A 58 -7.36 -5.57 -7.22
CA VAL A 58 -7.88 -5.98 -5.91
C VAL A 58 -6.94 -5.46 -4.84
N LEU A 59 -7.46 -4.62 -3.95
CA LEU A 59 -6.76 -4.16 -2.75
C LEU A 59 -7.24 -4.96 -1.54
N ASP A 60 -6.39 -5.87 -1.04
CA ASP A 60 -6.67 -6.66 0.15
C ASP A 60 -6.17 -5.95 1.41
N LEU A 61 -7.12 -5.50 2.24
CA LEU A 61 -6.87 -4.89 3.56
C LEU A 61 -7.33 -5.81 4.71
N ARG A 62 -7.58 -7.09 4.45
CA ARG A 62 -7.96 -8.03 5.53
C ARG A 62 -6.84 -8.13 6.55
N ASP A 63 -7.23 -8.13 7.83
CA ASP A 63 -6.34 -8.15 8.99
C ASP A 63 -5.41 -6.94 9.11
N ASN A 64 -5.70 -5.84 8.38
CA ASN A 64 -4.95 -4.59 8.49
C ASN A 64 -5.50 -3.73 9.65
N PRO A 65 -4.73 -3.53 10.75
CA PRO A 65 -5.20 -2.79 11.93
C PRO A 65 -5.15 -1.26 11.73
N GLY A 66 -4.79 -0.78 10.54
CA GLY A 66 -4.55 0.63 10.24
C GLY A 66 -3.05 0.96 10.28
N GLY A 67 -2.68 2.05 10.95
CA GLY A 67 -1.31 2.53 11.07
C GLY A 67 -1.18 4.02 10.80
N VAL A 68 -0.16 4.41 10.03
CA VAL A 68 0.14 5.81 9.74
C VAL A 68 -0.94 6.39 8.82
N LEU A 69 -1.72 7.35 9.33
CA LEU A 69 -2.79 8.03 8.58
C LEU A 69 -2.29 8.57 7.24
N GLN A 70 -1.18 9.29 7.24
CA GLN A 70 -0.60 9.87 6.01
C GLN A 70 -0.34 8.80 4.94
N SER A 71 0.13 7.62 5.34
CA SER A 71 0.39 6.53 4.40
C SER A 71 -0.88 5.90 3.84
N SER A 72 -1.98 5.89 4.61
CA SER A 72 -3.29 5.51 4.07
C SER A 72 -3.86 6.55 3.11
N VAL A 73 -3.62 7.83 3.38
CA VAL A 73 -4.01 8.94 2.50
C VAL A 73 -3.27 8.86 1.17
N GLU A 74 -1.95 8.65 1.19
CA GLU A 74 -1.14 8.48 -0.03
C GLU A 74 -1.62 7.31 -0.91
N VAL A 75 -2.05 6.20 -0.30
CA VAL A 75 -2.60 5.05 -1.05
C VAL A 75 -3.95 5.40 -1.69
N ALA A 76 -4.82 6.11 -0.96
CA ALA A 76 -6.11 6.54 -1.49
C ALA A 76 -5.97 7.59 -2.60
N ASP A 77 -5.05 8.54 -2.43
CA ASP A 77 -4.72 9.58 -3.41
C ASP A 77 -4.25 8.97 -4.73
N ALA A 78 -3.46 7.88 -4.67
CA ALA A 78 -3.01 7.16 -5.86
C ALA A 78 -4.14 6.45 -6.64
N LEU A 79 -5.34 6.35 -6.07
CA LEU A 79 -6.50 5.64 -6.64
C LEU A 79 -7.65 6.58 -7.06
N MET A 80 -7.57 7.87 -6.75
CA MET A 80 -8.65 8.83 -6.96
C MET A 80 -8.12 10.05 -7.71
N ASP A 81 -8.90 10.59 -8.64
CA ASP A 81 -8.51 11.78 -9.39
C ASP A 81 -8.71 13.08 -8.59
N GLU A 82 -9.80 13.13 -7.80
CA GLU A 82 -10.15 14.28 -6.98
C GLU A 82 -11.10 13.88 -5.83
N GLY A 83 -11.23 14.77 -4.83
CA GLY A 83 -12.15 14.61 -3.70
C GLY A 83 -11.47 14.70 -2.34
N LEU A 84 -12.28 14.89 -1.29
CA LEU A 84 -11.79 14.89 0.09
C LEU A 84 -11.53 13.45 0.53
N ILE A 85 -10.26 13.13 0.83
CA ILE A 85 -9.84 11.78 1.26
C ILE A 85 -10.24 11.51 2.71
N VAL A 86 -9.84 12.40 3.61
CA VAL A 86 -10.11 12.27 5.05
C VAL A 86 -10.17 13.65 5.68
N TYR A 87 -11.05 13.79 6.67
CA TYR A 87 -11.13 14.96 7.54
C TYR A 87 -11.20 14.50 8.98
N THR A 88 -10.53 15.23 9.87
CA THR A 88 -10.52 14.99 11.31
C THR A 88 -11.13 16.18 12.01
N GLU A 89 -12.26 15.99 12.66
CA GLU A 89 -12.84 17.00 13.55
C GLU A 89 -12.40 16.72 14.98
N GLY A 90 -11.36 17.44 15.39
CA GLY A 90 -10.94 17.44 16.79
C GLY A 90 -11.90 18.29 17.60
N ARG A 91 -12.35 17.77 18.74
CA ARG A 91 -12.82 18.63 19.82
C ARG A 91 -11.58 19.10 20.55
N LEU A 92 -11.28 20.39 20.51
CA LEU A 92 -10.36 20.96 21.50
C LEU A 92 -10.92 20.63 22.90
N PRO A 93 -10.09 20.44 23.93
CA PRO A 93 -10.51 20.77 25.28
C PRO A 93 -10.98 22.24 25.33
#